data_AF-A0A1E4ETP3-F1
#
_entry.id   AF-A0A1E4ETP3-F1
#
_cell.length_a   1.000
_cell.length_b   1.000
_cell.length_c   1.000
_cell.angle_alpha   90.00
_cell.angle_beta   90.00
_cell.angle_gamma   90.00
#
_symmetry.space_group_name_H-M   'P 1'
#
loop_
_entity.id
_entity.type
_entity.pdbx_description
1 polymer ?
#
loop_
_entity_poly.entity_id
_entity_poly.type
_entity_poly.pdbx_seq_one_letter_code
_entity_poly.pdbx_strand_id
1 'polypeptide(L)'
;MPWFDDDREYFQDAAGALRQGDLVLAPTVILEPGESEAPGVSPVGLGEERSVQVWKATRHLLPEAPTLKARVRWDLAMVIPHDCALEKEFNERVGELVRNGTPEEVAIREASGDCTLDRLVAVAPIRAYEETTPKRREGIRTGQRHGTFPVPGSSAYCIEPGWVDLTAPTTLDRNFFSSNFRLASLTDRAADYLRASLARHWAYRDLTRADEISRAIGRTIVDIKAAPMAKDKLRLELFLDGGAGTITLDGSSKPAPPQRSAKRSP
;
A
#
# COMPACT_ATOMS: atom_id res chain seq x y z
N MET A 1 17.56 -7.42 -20.40
CA MET A 1 16.82 -6.32 -19.76
C MET A 1 15.83 -6.93 -18.79
N PRO A 2 15.74 -6.44 -17.55
CA PRO A 2 14.60 -6.75 -16.71
C PRO A 2 13.29 -6.42 -17.44
N TRP A 3 12.27 -7.28 -17.30
CA TRP A 3 10.98 -7.13 -17.97
C TRP A 3 10.22 -5.85 -17.57
N PHE A 4 10.60 -5.23 -16.45
CA PHE A 4 10.03 -3.97 -15.97
C PHE A 4 10.64 -2.72 -16.63
N ASP A 5 11.56 -2.85 -17.59
CA ASP A 5 12.08 -1.72 -18.37
C ASP A 5 11.24 -1.43 -19.63
N ASP A 6 10.35 -2.34 -20.04
CA ASP A 6 9.41 -2.12 -21.14
C ASP A 6 8.09 -1.55 -20.59
N ASP A 7 7.78 -0.31 -20.96
CA ASP A 7 6.60 0.39 -20.45
C ASP A 7 5.28 -0.24 -20.91
N ARG A 8 5.27 -0.95 -22.04
CA ARG A 8 4.09 -1.67 -22.55
C ARG A 8 3.82 -2.97 -21.83
N GLU A 9 4.86 -3.61 -21.29
CA GLU A 9 4.69 -4.77 -20.41
C GLU A 9 4.27 -4.34 -18.98
N TYR A 10 4.49 -3.07 -18.64
CA TYR A 10 4.32 -2.54 -17.29
C TYR A 10 3.00 -1.80 -17.09
N PHE A 11 2.62 -0.94 -18.03
CA PHE A 11 1.42 -0.11 -17.97
C PHE A 11 0.37 -0.51 -19.00
N GLN A 12 -0.88 -0.20 -18.68
CA GLN A 12 -2.04 -0.24 -19.56
C GLN A 12 -2.97 0.93 -19.25
N ASP A 13 -3.94 1.19 -20.12
CA ASP A 13 -4.90 2.27 -19.91
C ASP A 13 -5.73 2.02 -18.65
N ALA A 14 -5.91 3.07 -17.84
CA ALA A 14 -6.78 3.02 -16.68
C ALA A 14 -8.24 2.99 -17.15
N ALA A 15 -8.92 1.87 -16.92
CA ALA A 15 -10.31 1.67 -17.33
C ALA A 15 -11.16 1.08 -16.20
N GLY A 16 -12.46 1.40 -16.21
CA GLY A 16 -13.43 0.84 -15.27
C GLY A 16 -13.22 1.29 -13.82
N ALA A 17 -13.49 0.39 -12.88
CA ALA A 17 -13.32 0.62 -11.45
C ALA A 17 -11.85 0.88 -11.07
N LEU A 18 -11.63 1.45 -9.89
CA LEU A 18 -10.31 1.63 -9.32
C LEU A 18 -9.70 0.26 -9.01
N ARG A 19 -8.42 0.05 -9.34
CA ARG A 19 -7.73 -1.23 -9.14
C ARG A 19 -6.40 -1.06 -8.44
N GLN A 20 -5.90 -2.15 -7.86
CA GLN A 20 -4.56 -2.22 -7.31
C GLN A 20 -3.52 -1.92 -8.40
N GLY A 21 -2.61 -0.99 -8.12
CA GLY A 21 -1.59 -0.57 -9.06
C GLY A 21 -2.01 0.60 -9.96
N ASP A 22 -3.22 1.13 -9.85
CA ASP A 22 -3.57 2.36 -10.55
C ASP A 22 -2.63 3.51 -10.16
N LEU A 23 -2.10 4.20 -11.17
CA LEU A 23 -1.26 5.38 -11.02
C LEU A 23 -2.13 6.62 -11.12
N VAL A 24 -2.12 7.41 -10.04
CA VAL A 24 -3.05 8.51 -9.83
C VAL A 24 -2.30 9.77 -9.42
N LEU A 25 -2.78 10.93 -9.88
CA LEU A 25 -2.36 12.23 -9.36
C LEU A 25 -3.14 12.51 -8.09
N ALA A 26 -2.46 12.47 -6.94
CA ALA A 26 -3.12 12.57 -5.65
C ALA A 26 -2.27 13.29 -4.60
N PRO A 27 -2.90 13.90 -3.59
CA PRO A 27 -2.16 14.43 -2.46
C PRO A 27 -1.59 13.27 -1.61
N THR A 28 -0.34 13.38 -1.19
CA THR A 28 0.27 12.45 -0.22
C THR A 28 0.77 13.23 0.98
N VAL A 29 0.67 12.61 2.15
CA VAL A 29 0.89 13.25 3.45
C VAL A 29 1.68 12.34 4.37
N ILE A 30 2.75 12.89 4.94
CA ILE A 30 3.53 12.23 6.00
C ILE A 30 3.47 13.10 7.25
N LEU A 31 2.91 12.57 8.33
CA LEU A 31 2.87 13.25 9.62
C LEU A 31 4.18 13.06 10.37
N GLU A 32 4.71 14.16 10.91
CA GLU A 32 5.99 14.21 11.62
C GLU A 32 5.85 15.07 12.88
N PRO A 33 6.57 14.72 13.97
CA PRO A 33 6.65 15.59 15.13
C PRO A 33 7.45 16.86 14.81
N GLY A 34 7.05 17.98 15.41
CA GLY A 34 7.78 19.24 15.37
C GLY A 34 7.01 20.40 14.74
N GLU A 35 7.66 21.55 14.69
CA GLU A 35 7.11 22.79 14.14
C GLU A 35 7.45 22.93 12.65
N SER A 36 6.52 23.49 11.90
CA SER A 36 6.80 23.94 10.53
C SER A 36 7.46 25.32 10.56
N GLU A 37 8.57 25.48 9.83
CA GLU A 37 9.30 26.75 9.71
C GLU A 37 8.48 27.83 8.97
N ALA A 38 7.60 27.40 8.06
CA ALA A 38 6.73 28.28 7.29
C ALA A 38 5.26 27.84 7.44
N PRO A 39 4.41 28.59 8.16
CA PRO A 39 3.00 28.24 8.28
C PRO A 39 2.25 28.51 6.97
N GLY A 40 1.68 27.45 6.38
CA GLY A 40 0.38 27.56 5.70
C GLY A 40 0.35 27.78 4.19
N VAL A 41 1.40 27.48 3.43
CA VAL A 41 1.32 27.48 1.96
C VAL A 41 1.23 26.03 1.46
N SER A 42 0.06 25.66 0.94
CA SER A 42 -0.12 24.39 0.21
C SER A 42 0.78 24.35 -1.01
N PRO A 43 1.21 23.16 -1.47
CA PRO A 43 1.89 23.01 -2.77
C PRO A 43 1.05 23.66 -3.89
N VAL A 44 1.70 24.43 -4.75
CA VAL A 44 1.07 25.14 -5.88
C VAL A 44 1.39 24.43 -7.20
N GLY A 45 2.51 23.71 -7.27
CA GLY A 45 2.91 22.89 -8.40
C GLY A 45 2.85 21.38 -8.13
N LEU A 46 2.71 20.61 -9.22
CA LEU A 46 2.93 19.16 -9.19
C LEU A 46 4.38 18.84 -8.79
N GLY A 47 4.55 17.86 -7.91
CA GLY A 47 5.86 17.44 -7.40
C GLY A 47 6.45 18.33 -6.31
N GLU A 48 5.79 19.43 -5.97
CA GLU A 48 6.21 20.31 -4.88
C GLU A 48 5.85 19.69 -3.52
N GLU A 49 6.85 19.60 -2.63
CA GLU A 49 6.67 19.17 -1.24
C GLU A 49 6.73 20.37 -0.30
N ARG A 50 5.76 20.47 0.62
CA ARG A 50 5.68 21.54 1.62
C ARG A 50 5.48 20.98 3.02
N SER A 51 6.03 21.69 4.01
CA SER A 51 5.79 21.43 5.43
C SER A 51 4.65 22.31 5.92
N VAL A 52 3.59 21.70 6.46
CA VAL A 52 2.39 22.39 6.95
C VAL A 52 2.18 22.05 8.42
N GLN A 53 1.87 23.05 9.24
CA GLN A 53 1.52 22.81 10.65
C GLN A 53 0.13 22.18 10.74
N VAL A 54 0.03 20.98 11.32
CA VAL A 54 -1.25 20.26 11.50
C VAL A 54 -1.80 20.47 12.90
N TRP A 55 -0.94 20.33 13.91
CA TRP A 55 -1.32 20.45 15.31
C TRP A 55 -0.25 21.18 16.09
N LYS A 56 -0.64 22.17 16.91
CA LYS A 56 0.25 22.78 17.90
C LYS A 56 -0.11 22.27 19.28
N ALA A 57 0.85 21.69 19.99
CA ALA A 57 0.63 21.20 21.33
C ALA A 57 0.17 22.33 22.25
N THR A 58 -0.88 22.08 23.02
CA THR A 58 -1.37 23.00 24.05
C THR A 58 -1.26 22.32 25.41
N ARG A 59 -0.67 23.01 26.38
CA ARG A 59 -0.41 22.47 27.72
C ARG A 59 -1.70 22.18 28.53
N HIS A 60 -2.84 22.71 28.09
CA HIS A 60 -4.08 22.68 28.87
C HIS A 60 -5.06 21.58 28.46
N LEU A 61 -5.04 21.12 27.22
CA LEU A 61 -6.00 20.14 26.70
C LEU A 61 -5.39 18.75 26.53
N LEU A 62 -4.17 18.67 25.99
CA LEU A 62 -3.48 17.42 25.70
C LEU A 62 -1.97 17.61 25.96
N PRO A 63 -1.54 17.64 27.24
CA PRO A 63 -0.17 17.99 27.62
C PRO A 63 0.89 17.00 27.11
N GLU A 64 0.50 15.76 26.82
CA GLU A 64 1.40 14.74 26.28
C GLU A 64 1.38 14.67 24.74
N ALA A 65 0.44 15.36 24.07
CA ALA A 65 0.36 15.34 22.62
C ALA A 65 1.48 16.19 22.00
N PRO A 66 2.31 15.63 21.10
CA PRO A 66 3.35 16.41 20.44
C PRO A 66 2.75 17.43 19.47
N THR A 67 3.49 18.50 19.20
CA THR A 67 3.26 19.34 18.03
C THR A 67 3.49 18.49 16.77
N LEU A 68 2.57 18.56 15.81
CA LEU A 68 2.62 17.78 14.57
C LEU A 68 2.66 18.70 13.36
N LYS A 69 3.58 18.40 12.45
CA LYS A 69 3.61 18.94 11.09
C LYS A 69 3.33 17.82 10.09
N ALA A 70 2.96 18.20 8.88
CA ALA A 70 2.80 17.31 7.76
C ALA A 70 3.76 17.72 6.65
N ARG A 71 4.45 16.76 6.04
CA ARG A 71 4.99 16.93 4.69
C ARG A 71 3.89 16.54 3.71
N VAL A 72 3.44 17.52 2.93
CA VAL A 72 2.36 17.37 1.95
C VAL A 72 2.92 17.55 0.55
N ARG A 73 2.45 16.74 -0.40
CA ARG A 73 2.84 16.79 -1.82
C ARG A 73 1.61 16.51 -2.68
N TRP A 74 1.50 17.14 -3.85
CA TRP A 74 0.57 16.71 -4.90
C TRP A 74 1.38 16.12 -6.04
N ASP A 75 1.27 14.82 -6.27
CA ASP A 75 2.04 14.13 -7.30
C ASP A 75 1.48 12.75 -7.62
N LEU A 76 2.19 12.01 -8.47
CA LEU A 76 1.93 10.63 -8.78
C LEU A 76 2.02 9.75 -7.53
N ALA A 77 0.99 8.94 -7.34
CA ALA A 77 0.88 7.93 -6.31
C ALA A 77 0.31 6.66 -6.93
N MET A 78 0.45 5.54 -6.21
CA MET A 78 -0.05 4.25 -6.63
C MET A 78 -1.10 3.72 -5.64
N VAL A 79 -2.22 3.21 -6.15
CA VAL A 79 -3.24 2.52 -5.36
C VAL A 79 -2.68 1.19 -4.84
N ILE A 80 -2.73 1.01 -3.53
CA ILE A 80 -2.09 -0.13 -2.84
C ILE A 80 -3.05 -1.27 -2.47
N PRO A 81 -4.29 -1.01 -2.01
CA PRO A 81 -5.23 -2.07 -1.66
C PRO A 81 -5.49 -3.01 -2.83
N HIS A 82 -5.67 -4.29 -2.53
CA HIS A 82 -6.12 -5.29 -3.50
C HIS A 82 -7.54 -4.96 -3.97
N ASP A 83 -7.90 -5.37 -5.19
CA ASP A 83 -9.23 -5.14 -5.80
C ASP A 83 -10.38 -5.55 -4.85
N CYS A 84 -10.28 -6.72 -4.21
CA CYS A 84 -11.27 -7.18 -3.22
C CYS A 84 -11.42 -6.26 -2.00
N ALA A 85 -10.38 -5.52 -1.62
CA ALA A 85 -10.42 -4.58 -0.51
C ALA A 85 -10.97 -3.21 -0.93
N LEU A 86 -10.97 -2.89 -2.24
CA LEU A 86 -11.53 -1.66 -2.79
C LEU A 86 -13.05 -1.70 -2.96
N GLU A 87 -13.66 -2.88 -2.84
CA GLU A 87 -15.10 -3.12 -3.01
C GLU A 87 -15.67 -3.91 -1.83
N LYS A 88 -14.99 -3.90 -0.69
CA LYS A 88 -15.34 -4.78 0.43
C LYS A 88 -16.69 -4.37 1.03
N GLU A 89 -16.83 -3.10 1.38
CA GLU A 89 -18.04 -2.57 2.02
C GLU A 89 -19.23 -2.63 1.04
N PHE A 90 -18.98 -2.36 -0.25
CA PHE A 90 -19.94 -2.58 -1.32
C PHE A 90 -20.43 -4.03 -1.37
N ASN A 91 -19.52 -5.00 -1.44
CA ASN A 91 -19.87 -6.41 -1.51
C ASN A 91 -20.57 -6.92 -0.25
N GLU A 92 -20.16 -6.44 0.93
CA GLU A 92 -20.84 -6.72 2.20
C GLU A 92 -22.28 -6.19 2.19
N ARG A 93 -22.49 -4.97 1.68
CA ARG A 93 -23.82 -4.35 1.58
C ARG A 93 -24.72 -5.08 0.59
N VAL A 94 -24.22 -5.44 -0.59
CA VAL A 94 -24.96 -6.25 -1.58
C VAL A 94 -25.35 -7.59 -0.97
N GLY A 95 -24.41 -8.27 -0.31
CA GLY A 95 -24.66 -9.56 0.35
C GLY A 95 -25.65 -9.48 1.51
N GLU A 96 -25.70 -8.35 2.24
CA GLU A 96 -26.73 -8.10 3.26
C GLU A 96 -28.12 -7.93 2.63
N LEU A 97 -28.25 -7.09 1.60
CA LEU A 97 -29.51 -6.82 0.92
C LEU A 97 -30.10 -8.09 0.29
N VAL A 98 -29.27 -8.89 -0.39
CA VAL A 98 -29.70 -10.15 -1.00
C VAL A 98 -30.18 -11.15 0.05
N ARG A 99 -29.47 -11.28 1.18
CA ARG A 99 -29.91 -12.14 2.29
C ARG A 99 -31.24 -11.69 2.92
N ASN A 100 -31.54 -10.40 2.84
CA ASN A 100 -32.81 -9.83 3.32
C ASN A 100 -33.94 -9.90 2.27
N GLY A 101 -33.72 -10.58 1.14
CA GLY A 101 -34.74 -10.83 0.12
C GLY A 101 -34.81 -9.79 -1.00
N THR A 102 -33.88 -8.83 -1.04
CA THR A 102 -33.78 -7.87 -2.15
C THR A 102 -33.19 -8.58 -3.38
N PRO A 103 -33.78 -8.46 -4.58
CA PRO A 103 -33.18 -8.98 -5.80
C PRO A 103 -31.78 -8.40 -6.04
N GLU A 104 -30.84 -9.23 -6.51
CA GLU A 104 -29.42 -8.86 -6.64
C GLU A 104 -29.20 -7.58 -7.46
N GLU A 105 -29.89 -7.42 -8.59
CA GLU A 105 -29.80 -6.19 -9.41
C GLU A 105 -30.24 -4.92 -8.66
N VAL A 106 -31.21 -5.05 -7.76
CA VAL A 106 -31.69 -3.94 -6.92
C VAL A 106 -30.70 -3.68 -5.80
N ALA A 107 -30.15 -4.74 -5.19
CA ALA A 107 -29.12 -4.64 -4.17
C ALA A 107 -27.85 -3.94 -4.67
N ILE A 108 -27.38 -4.32 -5.87
CA ILE A 108 -26.24 -3.68 -6.55
C ILE A 108 -26.53 -2.19 -6.77
N ARG A 109 -27.73 -1.84 -7.25
CA ARG A 109 -28.12 -0.45 -7.52
C ARG A 109 -28.18 0.39 -6.25
N GLU A 110 -28.73 -0.16 -5.18
CA GLU A 110 -28.79 0.50 -3.87
C GLU A 110 -27.39 0.72 -3.30
N ALA A 111 -26.55 -0.31 -3.27
CA ALA A 111 -25.17 -0.19 -2.79
C ALA A 111 -24.34 0.77 -3.65
N SER A 112 -24.56 0.81 -4.97
CA SER A 112 -23.87 1.74 -5.89
C SER A 112 -24.23 3.20 -5.63
N GLY A 113 -25.40 3.47 -5.03
CA GLY A 113 -25.85 4.81 -4.66
C GLY A 113 -25.32 5.29 -3.30
N ASP A 114 -24.71 4.42 -2.51
CA ASP A 114 -24.19 4.74 -1.18
C ASP A 114 -22.74 5.24 -1.26
N CYS A 115 -22.57 6.56 -1.13
CA CYS A 115 -21.26 7.20 -1.18
C CYS A 115 -20.41 7.02 0.08
N THR A 116 -20.92 6.31 1.10
CA THR A 116 -20.18 6.02 2.33
C THR A 116 -19.35 4.75 2.25
N LEU A 117 -19.65 3.86 1.28
CA LEU A 117 -18.97 2.57 1.10
C LEU A 117 -17.61 2.73 0.42
N ASP A 118 -16.62 1.98 0.92
CA ASP A 118 -15.25 1.89 0.41
C ASP A 118 -14.62 3.28 0.19
N ARG A 119 -14.99 4.22 1.07
CA ARG A 119 -14.71 5.64 0.95
C ARG A 119 -13.22 5.97 1.07
N LEU A 120 -12.45 5.16 1.79
CA LEU A 120 -11.06 5.44 2.10
C LEU A 120 -10.13 4.48 1.36
N VAL A 121 -9.24 5.03 0.53
CA VAL A 121 -8.29 4.27 -0.26
C VAL A 121 -6.87 4.65 0.13
N ALA A 122 -6.04 3.64 0.41
CA ALA A 122 -4.62 3.86 0.66
C ALA A 122 -3.86 3.98 -0.67
N VAL A 123 -3.03 5.02 -0.77
CA VAL A 123 -2.10 5.22 -1.88
C VAL A 123 -0.69 5.42 -1.35
N ALA A 124 0.32 5.04 -2.11
CA ALA A 124 1.71 5.28 -1.77
C ALA A 124 2.35 6.24 -2.80
N PRO A 125 3.12 7.24 -2.36
CA PRO A 125 3.71 8.23 -3.26
C PRO A 125 4.75 7.57 -4.17
N ILE A 126 4.83 8.06 -5.41
CA ILE A 126 5.95 7.77 -6.30
C ILE A 126 6.99 8.88 -6.13
N ARG A 127 8.23 8.49 -5.87
CA ARG A 127 9.37 9.38 -5.64
C ARG A 127 10.36 9.25 -6.79
N ALA A 128 11.02 10.34 -7.14
CA ALA A 128 12.08 10.27 -8.13
C ALA A 128 13.29 9.47 -7.58
N TYR A 129 14.03 8.81 -8.47
CA TYR A 129 15.22 8.06 -8.09
C TYR A 129 16.37 8.96 -7.60
N GLU A 130 16.31 10.24 -7.96
CA GLU A 130 17.26 11.31 -7.62
C GLU A 130 17.12 11.73 -6.15
N GLU A 131 15.95 11.52 -5.56
CA GLU A 131 15.68 11.81 -4.14
C GLU A 131 16.33 10.81 -3.18
N THR A 132 17.10 9.85 -3.68
CA THR A 132 17.77 8.83 -2.87
C THR A 132 19.22 8.60 -3.27
N THR A 133 19.97 7.90 -2.40
CA THR A 133 21.40 7.64 -2.61
C THR A 133 21.62 6.65 -3.76
N PRO A 134 22.75 6.73 -4.51
CA PRO A 134 23.01 5.83 -5.63
C PRO A 134 22.95 4.34 -5.27
N LYS A 135 23.48 3.95 -4.11
CA LYS A 135 23.42 2.56 -3.61
C LYS A 135 21.98 2.10 -3.34
N ARG A 136 21.12 2.98 -2.81
CA ARG A 136 19.71 2.67 -2.57
C ARG A 136 18.93 2.58 -3.88
N ARG A 137 19.22 3.47 -4.83
CA ARG A 137 18.61 3.48 -6.17
C ARG A 137 18.75 2.14 -6.88
N GLU A 138 19.95 1.56 -6.90
CA GLU A 138 20.20 0.28 -7.56
C GLU A 138 19.41 -0.87 -6.92
N GLY A 139 19.36 -0.92 -5.59
CA GLY A 139 18.58 -1.93 -4.86
C GLY A 139 17.06 -1.79 -5.08
N ILE A 140 16.57 -0.58 -5.33
CA ILE A 140 15.16 -0.34 -5.66
C ILE A 140 14.86 -0.80 -7.09
N ARG A 141 15.69 -0.40 -8.07
CA ARG A 141 15.52 -0.78 -9.48
C ARG A 141 15.52 -2.29 -9.67
N THR A 142 16.38 -3.00 -8.96
CA THR A 142 16.45 -4.46 -8.97
C THR A 142 15.34 -5.14 -8.15
N GLY A 143 14.49 -4.37 -7.46
CA GLY A 143 13.41 -4.89 -6.62
C GLY A 143 13.87 -5.69 -5.40
N GLN A 144 15.14 -5.52 -5.02
CA GLN A 144 15.77 -6.15 -3.87
C GLN A 144 15.46 -5.40 -2.57
N ARG A 145 15.02 -4.14 -2.66
CA ARG A 145 14.76 -3.30 -1.50
C ARG A 145 13.31 -3.45 -1.00
N HIS A 146 13.18 -3.90 0.25
CA HIS A 146 11.89 -3.95 0.94
C HIS A 146 11.28 -2.57 1.12
N GLY A 147 9.95 -2.50 1.05
CA GLY A 147 9.19 -1.25 1.19
C GLY A 147 9.26 -0.33 -0.03
N THR A 148 9.73 -0.85 -1.16
CA THR A 148 9.80 -0.09 -2.41
C THR A 148 9.29 -0.92 -3.57
N PHE A 149 8.78 -0.26 -4.60
CA PHE A 149 8.39 -0.88 -5.86
C PHE A 149 8.91 -0.02 -7.02
N PRO A 150 9.72 -0.57 -7.95
CA PRO A 150 10.30 0.20 -9.04
C PRO A 150 9.22 0.62 -10.03
N VAL A 151 9.33 1.82 -10.60
CA VAL A 151 8.41 2.35 -11.64
C VAL A 151 9.25 2.80 -12.84
N PRO A 152 9.09 2.20 -14.04
CA PRO A 152 9.74 2.69 -15.25
C PRO A 152 9.10 3.99 -15.72
N GLY A 153 9.85 4.75 -16.51
CA GLY A 153 9.29 5.91 -17.21
C GLY A 153 8.40 5.46 -18.37
N SER A 154 7.37 6.23 -18.68
CA SER A 154 6.55 6.04 -19.87
C SER A 154 6.19 7.39 -20.48
N SER A 155 6.62 7.62 -21.72
CA SER A 155 6.24 8.82 -22.47
C SER A 155 4.77 8.80 -22.89
N ALA A 156 4.17 7.61 -23.05
CA ALA A 156 2.77 7.48 -23.43
C ALA A 156 1.81 8.02 -22.36
N TYR A 157 2.17 7.82 -21.09
CA TYR A 157 1.38 8.22 -19.93
C TYR A 157 1.95 9.44 -19.18
N CYS A 158 3.00 10.07 -19.71
CA CYS A 158 3.73 11.18 -19.06
C CYS A 158 4.24 10.82 -17.65
N ILE A 159 4.73 9.60 -17.47
CA ILE A 159 5.26 9.09 -16.20
C ILE A 159 6.78 9.16 -16.23
N GLU A 160 7.36 9.88 -15.28
CA GLU A 160 8.81 9.89 -15.06
C GLU A 160 9.25 8.64 -14.28
N PRO A 161 10.46 8.11 -14.54
CA PRO A 161 10.97 6.94 -13.83
C PRO A 161 11.17 7.25 -12.35
N GLY A 162 10.72 6.34 -11.49
CA GLY A 162 10.74 6.54 -10.05
C GLY A 162 10.49 5.25 -9.30
N TRP A 163 10.04 5.38 -8.06
CA TRP A 163 9.71 4.23 -7.23
C TRP A 163 8.58 4.57 -6.26
N VAL A 164 7.72 3.59 -5.99
CA VAL A 164 6.67 3.72 -5.00
C VAL A 164 7.26 3.54 -3.62
N ASP A 165 7.05 4.51 -2.73
CA ASP A 165 7.41 4.40 -1.32
C ASP A 165 6.29 3.72 -0.52
N LEU A 166 6.34 2.39 -0.48
CA LEU A 166 5.38 1.57 0.26
C LEU A 166 5.46 1.78 1.78
N THR A 167 6.49 2.48 2.28
CA THR A 167 6.66 2.74 3.71
C THR A 167 5.84 3.93 4.20
N ALA A 168 5.39 4.80 3.29
CA ALA A 168 4.69 6.04 3.59
C ALA A 168 3.31 6.14 2.88
N PRO A 169 2.40 5.16 3.07
CA PRO A 169 1.08 5.24 2.49
C PRO A 169 0.27 6.38 3.12
N THR A 170 -0.54 7.04 2.30
CA THR A 170 -1.54 8.03 2.68
C THR A 170 -2.92 7.48 2.39
N THR A 171 -3.87 7.69 3.29
CA THR A 171 -5.27 7.32 3.05
C THR A 171 -6.03 8.54 2.54
N LEU A 172 -6.74 8.37 1.42
CA LEU A 172 -7.49 9.43 0.76
C LEU A 172 -8.95 9.03 0.57
N ASP A 173 -9.79 10.04 0.44
CA ASP A 173 -11.18 9.86 0.07
C ASP A 173 -11.29 9.38 -1.39
N ARG A 174 -12.18 8.44 -1.69
CA ARG A 174 -12.35 7.85 -3.01
C ARG A 174 -12.69 8.89 -4.08
N ASN A 175 -13.29 10.02 -3.67
CA ASN A 175 -13.60 11.13 -4.55
C ASN A 175 -12.37 11.83 -5.16
N PHE A 176 -11.16 11.59 -4.64
CA PHE A 176 -9.93 12.06 -5.26
C PHE A 176 -9.59 11.31 -6.56
N PHE A 177 -10.14 10.12 -6.81
CA PHE A 177 -9.75 9.26 -7.94
C PHE A 177 -10.70 9.33 -9.14
N SER A 178 -11.13 10.54 -9.51
CA SER A 178 -11.85 10.74 -10.77
C SER A 178 -11.01 10.27 -11.97
N SER A 179 -11.65 9.93 -13.09
CA SER A 179 -10.98 9.48 -14.31
C SER A 179 -9.90 10.45 -14.81
N ASN A 180 -10.06 11.75 -14.55
CA ASN A 180 -9.10 12.78 -14.97
C ASN A 180 -7.78 12.75 -14.16
N PHE A 181 -7.76 12.09 -13.01
CA PHE A 181 -6.57 11.96 -12.17
C PHE A 181 -5.94 10.56 -12.24
N ARG A 182 -6.51 9.63 -13.00
CA ARG A 182 -5.94 8.29 -13.24
C ARG A 182 -5.17 8.31 -14.56
N LEU A 183 -3.85 8.16 -14.48
CA LEU A 183 -2.99 8.23 -15.67
C LEU A 183 -2.83 6.88 -16.37
N ALA A 184 -2.64 5.82 -15.59
CA ALA A 184 -2.40 4.47 -16.08
C ALA A 184 -2.75 3.43 -15.02
N SER A 185 -2.83 2.17 -15.42
CA SER A 185 -2.92 1.02 -14.52
C SER A 185 -1.74 0.09 -14.78
N LEU A 186 -1.34 -0.68 -13.78
CA LEU A 186 -0.41 -1.78 -13.99
C LEU A 186 -1.07 -2.86 -14.86
N THR A 187 -0.27 -3.52 -15.70
CA THR A 187 -0.66 -4.81 -16.30
C THR A 187 -0.80 -5.87 -15.20
N ASP A 188 -1.51 -6.97 -15.47
CA ASP A 188 -1.70 -8.04 -14.48
C ASP A 188 -0.35 -8.61 -13.97
N ARG A 189 0.64 -8.73 -14.85
CA ARG A 189 2.00 -9.17 -14.50
C ARG A 189 2.70 -8.19 -13.56
N ALA A 190 2.59 -6.88 -13.82
CA ALA A 190 3.16 -5.87 -12.94
C ALA A 190 2.41 -5.78 -11.61
N ALA A 191 1.09 -5.95 -11.60
CA ALA A 191 0.27 -6.02 -10.41
C ALA A 191 0.63 -7.24 -9.52
N ASP A 192 0.91 -8.41 -10.12
CA ASP A 192 1.42 -9.58 -9.39
C ASP A 192 2.75 -9.29 -8.69
N TYR A 193 3.64 -8.57 -9.37
CA TYR A 193 4.91 -8.17 -8.78
C TYR A 193 4.73 -7.13 -7.66
N LEU A 194 3.76 -6.23 -7.79
CA LEU A 194 3.36 -5.30 -6.73
C LEU A 194 2.84 -6.07 -5.51
N ARG A 195 1.95 -7.05 -5.70
CA ARG A 195 1.44 -7.93 -4.63
C ARG A 195 2.58 -8.65 -3.91
N ALA A 196 3.53 -9.22 -4.64
CA ALA A 196 4.70 -9.85 -4.05
C ALA A 196 5.56 -8.85 -3.24
N SER A 197 5.67 -7.61 -3.71
CA SER A 197 6.44 -6.55 -3.03
C SER A 197 5.73 -6.03 -1.77
N LEU A 198 4.40 -5.90 -1.81
CA LEU A 198 3.57 -5.57 -0.65
C LEU A 198 3.58 -6.70 0.38
N ALA A 199 3.46 -7.95 -0.05
CA ALA A 199 3.56 -9.11 0.81
C ALA A 199 4.93 -9.14 1.50
N ARG A 200 6.04 -8.94 0.77
CA ARG A 200 7.38 -8.82 1.37
C ARG A 200 7.48 -7.65 2.36
N HIS A 201 6.92 -6.50 2.02
CA HIS A 201 6.96 -5.32 2.89
C HIS A 201 6.19 -5.54 4.20
N TRP A 202 4.98 -6.09 4.13
CA TRP A 202 4.15 -6.35 5.31
C TRP A 202 4.63 -7.55 6.11
N ALA A 203 5.11 -8.60 5.45
CA ALA A 203 5.77 -9.72 6.10
C ALA A 203 7.02 -9.27 6.89
N TYR A 204 7.79 -8.30 6.38
CA TYR A 204 8.95 -7.77 7.10
C TYR A 204 8.56 -6.92 8.32
N ARG A 205 7.34 -6.37 8.36
CA ARG A 205 6.78 -5.76 9.58
C ARG A 205 6.32 -6.81 10.61
N ASP A 206 6.16 -8.07 10.18
CA ASP A 206 6.10 -9.23 11.05
C ASP A 206 7.50 -9.83 11.22
N LEU A 207 8.36 -9.09 11.95
CA LEU A 207 9.78 -9.41 12.17
C LEU A 207 10.04 -10.81 12.75
N THR A 208 9.00 -11.52 13.21
CA THR A 208 9.14 -12.89 13.70
C THR A 208 9.32 -13.92 12.59
N ARG A 209 8.96 -13.60 11.33
CA ARG A 209 8.93 -14.55 10.21
C ARG A 209 9.78 -14.16 9.00
N ALA A 210 10.49 -13.03 9.06
CA ALA A 210 11.29 -12.52 7.95
C ALA A 210 12.35 -13.53 7.46
N ASP A 211 13.00 -14.26 8.37
CA ASP A 211 14.01 -15.26 8.03
C ASP A 211 13.41 -16.55 7.47
N GLU A 212 12.18 -16.90 7.86
CA GLU A 212 11.45 -18.07 7.35
C GLU A 212 10.94 -17.79 5.93
N ILE A 213 10.35 -16.62 5.72
CA ILE A 213 9.83 -16.19 4.41
C ILE A 213 10.98 -15.98 3.42
N SER A 214 12.09 -15.37 3.85
CA SER A 214 13.26 -15.18 2.98
C SER A 214 13.90 -16.51 2.54
N ARG A 215 13.90 -17.53 3.41
CA ARG A 215 14.38 -18.89 3.05
C ARG A 215 13.44 -19.63 2.10
N ALA A 216 12.17 -19.25 2.07
CA ALA A 216 11.14 -19.87 1.24
C ALA A 216 10.99 -19.27 -0.16
N ILE A 217 11.46 -18.03 -0.38
CA ILE A 217 11.41 -17.40 -1.71
C ILE A 217 12.25 -18.20 -2.70
N GLY A 218 11.62 -18.64 -3.80
CA GLY A 218 12.24 -19.47 -4.85
C GLY A 218 12.19 -20.98 -4.59
N ARG A 219 11.47 -21.42 -3.55
CA ARG A 219 11.25 -22.84 -3.22
C ARG A 219 9.87 -23.33 -3.68
N THR A 220 9.74 -24.65 -3.83
CA THR A 220 8.47 -25.29 -4.22
C THR A 220 7.77 -25.83 -2.98
N ILE A 221 6.46 -25.58 -2.89
CA ILE A 221 5.60 -26.18 -1.86
C ILE A 221 5.37 -27.65 -2.25
N VAL A 222 5.79 -28.56 -1.37
CA VAL A 222 5.68 -30.01 -1.61
C VAL A 222 4.48 -30.63 -0.91
N ASP A 223 4.04 -30.05 0.20
CA ASP A 223 2.87 -30.50 0.96
C ASP A 223 2.24 -29.33 1.72
N ILE A 224 0.93 -29.43 1.98
CA ILE A 224 0.15 -28.43 2.72
C ILE A 224 -0.72 -29.15 3.73
N LYS A 225 -0.53 -28.87 5.02
CA LYS A 225 -1.41 -29.35 6.08
C LYS A 225 -2.26 -28.22 6.63
N ALA A 226 -3.58 -28.42 6.59
CA ALA A 226 -4.55 -27.52 7.18
C ALA A 226 -5.09 -28.11 8.47
N ALA A 227 -5.03 -27.36 9.57
CA ALA A 227 -5.66 -27.70 10.83
C ALA A 227 -6.71 -26.64 11.20
N PRO A 228 -7.96 -27.04 11.47
CA PRO A 228 -8.98 -26.10 11.95
C PRO A 228 -8.62 -25.59 13.35
N MET A 229 -8.80 -24.28 13.56
CA MET A 229 -8.67 -23.61 14.85
C MET A 229 -10.06 -23.14 15.35
N ALA A 230 -10.14 -22.72 16.61
CA ALA A 230 -11.39 -22.18 17.15
C ALA A 230 -11.86 -20.90 16.42
N LYS A 231 -13.18 -20.76 16.21
CA LYS A 231 -13.86 -19.63 15.54
C LYS A 231 -13.50 -19.44 14.06
N ASP A 232 -13.75 -20.45 13.22
CA ASP A 232 -13.57 -20.39 11.75
C ASP A 232 -12.17 -19.94 11.29
N LYS A 233 -11.16 -20.19 12.12
CA LYS A 233 -9.76 -19.88 11.82
C LYS A 233 -9.04 -21.14 11.37
N LEU A 234 -8.02 -20.96 10.56
CA LEU A 234 -7.26 -22.06 9.99
C LEU A 234 -5.77 -21.86 10.27
N ARG A 235 -5.11 -22.94 10.67
CA ARG A 235 -3.65 -23.05 10.71
C ARG A 235 -3.22 -23.80 9.45
N LEU A 236 -2.35 -23.19 8.65
CA LEU A 236 -1.73 -23.80 7.48
C LEU A 236 -0.26 -24.07 7.78
N GLU A 237 0.20 -25.29 7.56
CA GLU A 237 1.61 -25.66 7.58
C GLU A 237 2.04 -25.99 6.14
N LEU A 238 2.92 -25.17 5.59
CA LEU A 238 3.49 -25.33 4.25
C LEU A 238 4.84 -26.03 4.37
N PHE A 239 4.99 -27.17 3.72
CA PHE A 239 6.26 -27.90 3.65
C PHE A 239 6.96 -27.55 2.34
N LEU A 240 8.22 -27.14 2.45
CA LEU A 240 9.03 -26.70 1.32
C LEU A 240 10.07 -27.75 0.95
N ASP A 241 10.47 -27.77 -0.32
CA ASP A 241 11.53 -28.63 -0.81
C ASP A 241 12.92 -28.28 -0.23
N GLY A 242 13.83 -29.26 -0.24
CA GLY A 242 15.25 -29.03 0.07
C GLY A 242 15.59 -28.78 1.54
N GLY A 243 14.75 -29.20 2.50
CA GLY A 243 15.02 -29.03 3.93
C GLY A 243 14.91 -27.59 4.43
N ALA A 244 14.27 -26.71 3.66
CA ALA A 244 14.10 -25.29 3.98
C ALA A 244 13.18 -25.01 5.19
N GLY A 245 12.50 -26.04 5.70
CA GLY A 245 11.66 -26.00 6.89
C GLY A 245 10.17 -25.97 6.57
N THR A 246 9.37 -25.72 7.61
CA THR A 246 7.91 -25.59 7.54
C THR A 246 7.53 -24.14 7.82
N ILE A 247 6.64 -23.55 7.02
CA ILE A 247 6.02 -22.25 7.33
C ILE A 247 4.66 -22.50 7.96
N THR A 248 4.43 -21.99 9.16
CA THR A 248 3.12 -22.05 9.83
C THR A 248 2.39 -20.71 9.74
N LEU A 249 1.27 -20.67 9.02
CA LEU A 249 0.38 -19.51 8.93
C LEU A 249 -0.84 -19.74 9.84
N ASP A 250 -1.02 -18.88 10.84
CA ASP A 250 -2.16 -18.95 11.75
C ASP A 250 -3.13 -17.82 11.47
N GLY A 251 -4.42 -18.11 11.29
CA GLY A 251 -5.49 -17.11 11.19
C GLY A 251 -5.73 -16.29 12.48
N SER A 252 -4.86 -16.40 13.49
CA SER A 252 -5.01 -15.76 14.80
C SER A 252 -3.88 -14.81 15.23
N SER A 253 -2.77 -14.71 14.51
CA SER A 253 -1.63 -13.93 15.00
C SER A 253 -1.79 -12.44 14.69
N LYS A 254 -2.24 -11.66 15.69
CA LYS A 254 -1.61 -10.35 15.88
C LYS A 254 -0.16 -10.65 16.25
N PRO A 255 0.85 -10.19 15.49
CA PRO A 255 2.22 -10.37 15.91
C PRO A 255 2.39 -9.67 17.27
N ALA A 256 3.02 -10.36 18.22
CA ALA A 256 3.44 -9.71 19.46
C ALA A 256 4.36 -8.54 19.08
N PRO A 257 4.12 -7.32 19.59
CA PRO A 257 4.98 -6.20 19.26
C PRO A 257 6.42 -6.55 19.69
N PRO A 258 7.43 -6.25 18.85
CA PRO A 258 8.81 -6.48 19.23
C PRO A 258 9.10 -5.74 20.53
N GLN A 259 9.85 -6.37 21.45
CA GLN A 259 10.38 -5.66 22.60
C GLN A 259 11.22 -4.49 22.08
N ARG A 260 10.72 -3.28 22.32
CA ARG A 260 11.39 -2.03 21.98
C ARG A 260 12.79 -2.10 22.58
N SER A 261 13.84 -2.04 21.74
CA SER A 261 15.22 -1.99 22.21
C SER A 261 15.34 -0.88 23.24
N ALA A 262 15.71 -1.24 24.47
CA ALA A 262 15.84 -0.32 25.58
C ALA A 262 16.82 0.81 25.24
N LYS A 263 16.40 2.06 25.52
CA LYS A 263 17.18 3.29 25.68
C LYS A 263 18.43 3.43 24.80
N ARG A 264 18.31 4.22 23.71
CA ARG A 264 19.44 5.08 23.34
C ARG A 264 19.53 6.18 24.40
N SER A 265 20.54 6.07 25.26
CA SER A 265 20.97 7.12 26.19
C SER A 265 21.34 8.41 25.42
N PRO A 266 21.24 9.58 26.07
CA PRO A 266 21.22 10.89 25.42
C PRO A 266 22.45 11.21 24.59
#